data_AF-A0A139B035-F1
#
_entry.id   AF-A0A139B035-F1
#
_cell.length_a   1.000
_cell.length_b   1.000
_cell.length_c   1.000
_cell.angle_alpha   90.00
_cell.angle_beta   90.00
_cell.angle_gamma   90.00
#
_symmetry.space_group_name_H-M   'P 1'
#
loop_
_entity.id
_entity.type
_entity.pdbx_description
1 polymer ?
#
loop_
_entity_poly.entity_id
_entity_poly.type
_entity_poly.pdbx_seq_one_letter_code
_entity_poly.pdbx_strand_id
1 'polypeptide(L)'
;MGNILSRCFGSAGEDETTKGSTADEDEFEPKSDSIEEASPPTREENPIDIENEIPSTFSIYTLLSEAADKFWPAPSKFNTNVFRSLLAPTEYVKPPATEPDETLEPEHIYGFRSRDTRGNLFYLCANPANGSPLANSAAFTAGTYGVVHNLHHSTQTLYSQQQREVTCMCLHPDPGIIATAELGVAPVIHVWSVDLSQDGGTSGPIQSSPSATFPGGIPANGRTKSLSVLALPENLDGVSSMAFTRDGAWLVAAGFSVDLDATPLFLLDWRRPDRPPVSIQGHSDRIFSVICNPFSRRDFVTVGVRHIKFWRIEMGLISDKATVTGEDGVIGRSGLQTFFSGCFTKQKMFVTGSAIGDIVMWKNGSKVGDVTNAHRSHILHRSTREPKRIRHRRTRWAHSSLVRPYWFKRTFSYI
;
A
#
# COMPACT_ATOMS: atom_id res chain seq x y z
N MET A 1 19.01 -49.17 10.25
CA MET A 1 20.36 -49.43 9.69
C MET A 1 21.15 -48.14 9.73
N GLY A 2 22.26 -48.11 10.47
CA GLY A 2 23.40 -47.21 10.24
C GLY A 2 23.29 -45.74 10.66
N ASN A 3 23.63 -45.45 11.93
CA ASN A 3 24.49 -44.31 12.30
C ASN A 3 25.92 -44.54 11.78
N ILE A 4 26.85 -43.58 12.03
CA ILE A 4 28.35 -43.61 11.99
C ILE A 4 28.91 -42.80 10.79
N LEU A 5 29.76 -41.77 10.88
CA LEU A 5 30.83 -41.24 11.77
C LEU A 5 31.20 -39.82 11.26
N SER A 6 32.01 -38.92 11.82
CA SER A 6 32.80 -38.74 13.06
C SER A 6 33.56 -37.42 12.90
N ARG A 7 33.99 -36.79 13.99
CA ARG A 7 35.41 -36.62 14.41
C ARG A 7 35.45 -35.56 15.54
N CYS A 8 35.76 -35.94 16.79
CA CYS A 8 37.08 -36.13 17.43
C CYS A 8 37.38 -34.91 18.34
N PHE A 9 37.97 -34.96 19.54
CA PHE A 9 38.45 -36.00 20.48
C PHE A 9 38.71 -35.26 21.82
N GLY A 10 38.42 -35.85 22.99
CA GLY A 10 39.43 -36.23 24.00
C GLY A 10 38.80 -36.16 25.41
N SER A 11 38.63 -37.30 26.11
CA SER A 11 39.55 -37.89 27.12
C SER A 11 39.40 -37.22 28.50
N ALA A 12 39.25 -37.86 29.66
CA ALA A 12 39.01 -39.23 30.15
C ALA A 12 38.86 -39.12 31.70
N GLY A 13 38.29 -40.14 32.36
CA GLY A 13 38.26 -40.34 33.84
C GLY A 13 36.84 -40.33 34.43
N GLU A 14 36.19 -41.48 34.67
CA GLU A 14 36.24 -42.32 35.92
C GLU A 14 35.56 -41.61 37.11
N ASP A 15 34.77 -42.23 38.00
CA ASP A 15 33.97 -43.45 38.04
C ASP A 15 33.07 -43.30 39.31
N GLU A 16 31.95 -44.02 39.32
CA GLU A 16 31.29 -44.62 40.49
C GLU A 16 30.81 -43.82 41.74
N THR A 17 29.47 -43.82 41.88
CA THR A 17 28.65 -44.34 43.01
C THR A 17 28.47 -43.61 44.37
N THR A 18 27.17 -43.55 44.73
CA THR A 18 26.51 -43.85 46.04
C THR A 18 26.21 -42.79 47.12
N LYS A 19 24.89 -42.67 47.38
CA LYS A 19 24.13 -42.80 48.66
C LYS A 19 23.80 -41.60 49.57
N GLY A 20 22.52 -41.59 49.99
CA GLY A 20 21.93 -41.06 51.24
C GLY A 20 21.33 -39.65 51.11
N SER A 21 20.03 -39.33 51.17
CA SER A 21 18.94 -39.61 52.13
C SER A 21 19.36 -39.42 53.58
N THR A 22 18.74 -38.64 54.48
CA THR A 22 17.54 -37.78 54.55
C THR A 22 17.57 -37.16 55.97
N ALA A 23 16.67 -36.21 56.25
CA ALA A 23 16.23 -35.68 57.56
C ALA A 23 16.99 -34.45 58.07
N ASP A 24 16.36 -33.40 58.61
CA ASP A 24 14.95 -33.03 58.76
C ASP A 24 14.87 -31.50 58.97
N GLU A 25 13.65 -31.02 58.80
CA GLU A 25 13.01 -29.70 58.97
C GLU A 25 13.57 -28.76 60.05
N ASP A 26 13.53 -27.44 59.78
CA ASP A 26 13.11 -26.43 60.76
C ASP A 26 12.71 -25.11 60.09
N GLU A 27 11.59 -24.58 60.57
CA GLU A 27 10.81 -23.40 60.15
C GLU A 27 11.37 -22.12 60.82
N PHE A 28 11.46 -20.98 60.12
CA PHE A 28 11.64 -19.68 60.80
C PHE A 28 11.05 -18.48 60.03
N GLU A 29 10.19 -17.77 60.74
CA GLU A 29 9.45 -16.55 60.38
C GLU A 29 10.30 -15.25 60.44
N PRO A 30 9.77 -14.09 59.97
CA PRO A 30 10.55 -12.94 59.52
C PRO A 30 10.84 -11.91 60.63
N LYS A 31 11.87 -11.07 60.42
CA LYS A 31 12.10 -9.85 61.23
C LYS A 31 12.37 -8.61 60.36
N SER A 32 11.72 -7.54 60.78
CA SER A 32 11.75 -6.14 60.34
C SER A 32 13.11 -5.47 60.53
N ASP A 33 13.38 -4.39 59.80
CA ASP A 33 13.76 -3.09 60.40
C ASP A 33 13.66 -1.89 59.42
N SER A 34 13.09 -0.82 59.99
CA SER A 34 13.04 0.63 59.72
C SER A 34 13.59 1.32 58.45
N ILE A 35 12.68 2.12 57.90
CA ILE A 35 12.70 3.41 57.17
C ILE A 35 13.99 4.26 57.26
N GLU A 36 14.51 4.69 56.10
CA GLU A 36 15.33 5.89 55.92
C GLU A 36 14.75 6.77 54.80
N GLU A 37 14.76 8.08 55.04
CA GLU A 37 14.06 9.16 54.31
C GLU A 37 14.51 9.38 52.86
N ALA A 38 13.53 9.71 52.01
CA ALA A 38 13.71 10.12 50.63
C ALA A 38 14.33 11.53 50.52
N SER A 39 15.41 11.65 49.76
CA SER A 39 15.90 12.93 49.23
C SER A 39 15.14 13.29 47.94
N PRO A 40 14.80 14.56 47.67
CA PRO A 40 13.99 14.93 46.52
C PRO A 40 14.77 14.81 45.19
N PRO A 41 14.10 14.50 44.07
CA PRO A 41 14.75 14.44 42.76
C PRO A 41 15.10 15.86 42.27
N THR A 42 16.38 16.09 41.98
CA THR A 42 16.87 17.33 41.37
C THR A 42 16.68 17.30 39.85
N ARG A 43 15.93 18.30 39.37
CA ARG A 43 15.85 18.85 38.00
C ARG A 43 15.39 17.92 36.87
N GLU A 44 14.15 18.15 36.44
CA GLU A 44 13.67 17.85 35.09
C GLU A 44 14.57 18.53 34.06
N GLU A 45 15.20 17.74 33.18
CA GLU A 45 15.92 18.27 32.02
C GLU A 45 14.91 18.82 31.02
N ASN A 46 14.90 20.14 30.87
CA ASN A 46 14.11 20.84 29.87
C ASN A 46 14.80 20.70 28.51
N PRO A 47 14.12 20.25 27.44
CA PRO A 47 14.74 20.08 26.11
C PRO A 47 15.20 21.38 25.44
N ILE A 48 15.05 22.53 26.10
CA ILE A 48 15.44 23.87 25.64
C ILE A 48 16.90 24.20 26.01
N ASP A 49 17.53 23.45 26.92
CA ASP A 49 18.88 23.78 27.42
C ASP A 49 20.04 23.23 26.56
N ILE A 50 19.76 22.35 25.58
CA ILE A 50 20.80 21.76 24.71
C ILE A 50 21.44 22.82 23.80
N GLU A 51 20.70 23.85 23.39
CA GLU A 51 21.23 24.91 22.53
C GLU A 51 22.15 25.90 23.28
N ASN A 52 22.08 25.94 24.62
CA ASN A 52 22.94 26.80 25.44
C ASN A 52 24.27 26.15 25.83
N GLU A 53 24.40 24.83 25.68
CA GLU A 53 25.65 24.10 25.97
C GLU A 53 26.60 24.02 24.77
N ILE A 54 26.11 24.24 23.55
CA ILE A 54 26.94 24.24 22.35
C ILE A 54 27.29 25.68 22.00
N PRO A 55 28.53 26.14 22.22
CA PRO A 55 28.90 27.52 21.92
C PRO A 55 28.68 27.81 20.43
N SER A 56 28.00 28.92 20.15
CA SER A 56 27.58 29.35 18.80
C SER A 56 28.73 29.55 17.81
N THR A 57 29.98 29.56 18.29
CA THR A 57 31.18 29.55 17.46
C THR A 57 32.19 28.58 18.07
N PHE A 58 32.21 27.34 17.58
CA PHE A 58 33.19 26.36 18.00
C PHE A 58 34.44 26.44 17.11
N SER A 59 35.59 26.79 17.67
CA SER A 59 36.86 26.78 16.94
C SER A 59 37.36 25.35 16.81
N ILE A 60 37.28 24.79 15.59
CA ILE A 60 37.77 23.45 15.25
C ILE A 60 39.25 23.28 15.68
N TYR A 61 40.03 24.36 15.65
CA TYR A 61 41.44 24.35 16.07
C TYR A 61 41.62 24.02 17.55
N THR A 62 40.73 24.52 18.42
CA THR A 62 40.80 24.28 19.87
C THR A 62 40.40 22.84 20.21
N LEU A 63 39.37 22.32 19.53
CA LEU A 63 38.96 20.91 19.66
C LEU A 63 40.06 19.94 19.22
N LEU A 64 40.70 20.24 18.09
CA LEU A 64 41.77 19.41 17.56
C LEU A 64 43.03 19.47 18.42
N SER A 65 43.36 20.61 19.04
CA SER A 65 44.48 20.69 20.00
C SER A 65 44.18 19.93 21.29
N GLU A 66 42.98 20.06 21.85
CA GLU A 66 42.60 19.35 23.08
C GLU A 66 42.45 17.84 22.86
N ALA A 67 41.92 17.42 21.70
CA ALA A 67 41.80 16.01 21.34
C ALA A 67 43.16 15.36 21.03
N ALA A 68 44.10 16.11 20.44
CA ALA A 68 45.46 15.63 20.18
C ALA A 68 46.20 15.29 21.48
N ASP A 69 46.09 16.13 22.52
CA ASP A 69 46.76 15.92 23.80
C ASP A 69 46.09 14.83 24.67
N LYS A 70 44.77 14.64 24.52
CA LYS A 70 43.99 13.77 25.42
C LYS A 70 43.77 12.34 24.91
N PHE A 71 43.64 12.15 23.59
CA PHE A 71 43.26 10.85 23.01
C PHE A 71 44.33 10.18 22.16
N TRP A 72 45.42 10.88 21.80
CA TRP A 72 46.38 10.37 20.82
C TRP A 72 47.84 10.39 21.35
N PRO A 73 48.28 9.34 22.07
CA PRO A 73 49.54 9.37 22.86
C PRO A 73 50.83 9.13 22.05
N ALA A 74 50.82 9.24 20.72
CA ALA A 74 52.01 9.14 19.88
C ALA A 74 51.84 10.03 18.63
N PRO A 75 52.86 10.69 18.08
CA PRO A 75 52.67 11.67 17.01
C PRO A 75 52.00 11.01 15.80
N SER A 76 50.71 11.30 15.61
CA SER A 76 49.94 10.80 14.48
C SER A 76 50.63 11.30 13.21
N LYS A 77 50.88 10.42 12.23
CA LYS A 77 51.32 10.82 10.89
C LYS A 77 50.24 11.59 10.12
N PHE A 78 49.09 11.85 10.74
CA PHE A 78 48.00 12.59 10.14
C PHE A 78 48.36 14.07 10.15
N ASN A 79 48.67 14.60 8.95
CA ASN A 79 49.03 16.00 8.80
C ASN A 79 47.80 16.88 9.01
N THR A 80 47.66 17.43 10.22
CA THR A 80 46.56 18.34 10.59
C THR A 80 46.57 19.64 9.80
N ASN A 81 47.61 19.94 9.01
CA ASN A 81 47.62 21.06 8.07
C ASN A 81 46.54 20.93 6.97
N VAL A 82 46.01 19.74 6.70
CA VAL A 82 44.87 19.57 5.76
C VAL A 82 43.65 20.36 6.25
N PHE A 83 43.42 20.43 7.56
CA PHE A 83 42.32 21.22 8.13
C PHE A 83 42.55 22.74 8.03
N ARG A 84 43.81 23.21 7.88
CA ARG A 84 44.10 24.62 7.57
C ARG A 84 43.65 25.05 6.16
N SER A 85 43.44 24.07 5.28
CA SER A 85 42.93 24.30 3.92
C SER A 85 41.39 24.31 3.86
N LEU A 86 40.71 23.98 4.95
CA LEU A 86 39.26 24.13 5.09
C LEU A 86 38.95 25.58 5.41
N LEU A 87 38.82 26.39 4.36
CA LEU A 87 38.27 27.72 4.46
C LEU A 87 36.75 27.61 4.42
N ALA A 88 36.07 28.25 5.39
CA ALA A 88 34.63 28.46 5.28
C ALA A 88 34.35 29.23 3.97
N PRO A 89 33.22 28.95 3.27
CA PRO A 89 32.85 29.69 2.08
C PRO A 89 32.88 31.19 2.36
N THR A 90 33.58 31.95 1.51
CA THR A 90 33.85 33.39 1.74
C THR A 90 32.57 34.24 1.72
N GLU A 91 31.48 33.69 1.17
CA GLU A 91 30.18 34.32 1.04
C GLU A 91 29.06 33.48 1.68
N TYR A 92 29.34 32.82 2.81
CA TYR A 92 28.27 32.16 3.56
C TYR A 92 27.30 33.20 4.13
N VAL A 93 26.10 33.26 3.58
CA VAL A 93 24.97 33.99 4.16
C VAL A 93 24.27 33.05 5.12
N LYS A 94 24.27 33.39 6.42
CA LYS A 94 23.49 32.66 7.42
C LYS A 94 22.02 32.71 6.99
N PRO A 95 21.33 31.55 6.87
CA PRO A 95 19.90 31.54 6.60
C PRO A 95 19.18 32.43 7.61
N PRO A 96 18.14 33.18 7.19
CA PRO A 96 17.32 33.93 8.13
C PRO A 96 16.83 33.01 9.25
N ALA A 97 16.93 33.47 10.50
CA ALA A 97 16.55 32.70 11.68
C ALA A 97 15.03 32.57 11.85
N THR A 98 14.27 33.37 11.11
CA THR A 98 12.81 33.38 11.09
C THR A 98 12.28 32.51 9.97
N GLU A 99 11.22 31.76 10.27
CA GLU A 99 10.48 31.01 9.26
C GLU A 99 9.98 31.95 8.14
N PRO A 100 9.94 31.49 6.88
CA PRO A 100 9.36 32.28 5.79
C PRO A 100 7.89 32.58 6.04
N ASP A 101 7.44 33.78 5.64
CA ASP A 101 6.01 34.15 5.72
C ASP A 101 5.13 33.35 4.75
N GLU A 102 5.74 32.73 3.73
CA GLU A 102 5.08 31.99 2.67
C GLU A 102 5.22 30.48 2.86
N THR A 103 4.16 29.74 2.54
CA THR A 103 4.16 28.26 2.56
C THR A 103 4.12 27.71 1.14
N LEU A 104 4.82 26.59 0.92
CA LEU A 104 4.82 25.91 -0.37
C LEU A 104 3.83 24.74 -0.33
N GLU A 105 2.96 24.69 -1.32
CA GLU A 105 2.09 23.54 -1.56
C GLU A 105 2.35 22.94 -2.95
N PRO A 106 2.28 21.61 -3.09
CA PRO A 106 2.46 20.97 -4.37
C PRO A 106 1.29 21.31 -5.31
N GLU A 107 1.57 21.96 -6.43
CA GLU A 107 0.57 22.26 -7.46
C GLU A 107 0.37 21.09 -8.42
N HIS A 108 1.46 20.42 -8.81
CA HIS A 108 1.44 19.40 -9.83
C HIS A 108 2.50 18.32 -9.57
N ILE A 109 2.10 17.07 -9.73
CA ILE A 109 3.01 15.92 -9.67
C ILE A 109 3.26 15.39 -11.08
N TYR A 110 4.53 15.32 -11.45
CA TYR A 110 4.99 14.74 -12.70
C TYR A 110 5.42 13.29 -12.50
N GLY A 111 4.95 12.41 -13.38
CA GLY A 111 5.26 10.99 -13.35
C GLY A 111 4.13 10.13 -12.78
N PHE A 112 4.17 8.85 -13.13
CA PHE A 112 3.20 7.85 -12.69
C PHE A 112 3.94 6.57 -12.31
N ARG A 113 3.62 6.02 -11.14
CA ARG A 113 4.21 4.77 -10.65
C ARG A 113 3.64 3.59 -11.45
N SER A 114 4.40 3.14 -12.44
CA SER A 114 4.02 2.05 -13.36
C SER A 114 4.96 0.84 -13.31
N ARG A 115 6.15 0.98 -12.70
CA ARG A 115 7.22 -0.01 -12.77
C ARG A 115 6.95 -1.23 -11.90
N ASP A 116 6.45 -1.01 -10.69
CA ASP A 116 6.37 -2.00 -9.62
C ASP A 116 4.96 -2.14 -9.02
N THR A 117 4.04 -1.22 -9.30
CA THR A 117 2.64 -1.29 -8.86
C THR A 117 1.67 -1.57 -10.00
N ARG A 118 0.47 -2.06 -9.65
CA ARG A 118 -0.62 -2.36 -10.58
C ARG A 118 -1.94 -1.94 -9.95
N GLY A 119 -2.97 -1.77 -10.79
CA GLY A 119 -4.30 -1.42 -10.30
C GLY A 119 -4.34 -0.09 -9.56
N ASN A 120 -3.54 0.88 -10.01
CA ASN A 120 -3.37 2.20 -9.39
C ASN A 120 -3.60 3.34 -10.39
N LEU A 121 -4.36 3.09 -11.46
CA LEU A 121 -4.80 4.08 -12.44
C LEU A 121 -6.26 3.78 -12.80
N PHE A 122 -7.13 4.76 -12.60
CA PHE A 122 -8.55 4.62 -12.86
C PHE A 122 -9.13 5.87 -13.51
N TYR A 123 -10.10 5.69 -14.41
CA TYR A 123 -10.94 6.79 -14.85
C TYR A 123 -12.11 6.96 -13.87
N LEU A 124 -12.33 8.19 -13.41
CA LEU A 124 -13.48 8.49 -12.56
C LEU A 124 -14.76 8.42 -13.40
N CYS A 125 -15.81 7.82 -12.85
CA CYS A 125 -17.10 7.65 -13.52
C CYS A 125 -18.17 8.52 -12.85
N ALA A 126 -18.93 9.27 -13.64
CA ALA A 126 -20.00 10.13 -13.12
C ALA A 126 -21.23 9.32 -12.67
N ASN A 127 -21.45 8.16 -13.28
CA ASN A 127 -22.57 7.29 -12.96
C ASN A 127 -22.11 5.83 -12.88
N PRO A 128 -22.15 5.20 -11.69
CA PRO A 128 -21.73 3.82 -11.50
C PRO A 128 -22.64 2.79 -12.19
N ALA A 129 -23.88 3.13 -12.52
CA ALA A 129 -24.83 2.22 -13.16
C ALA A 129 -24.60 2.04 -14.66
N ASN A 130 -24.06 3.04 -15.35
CA ASN A 130 -23.79 2.99 -16.80
C ASN A 130 -22.30 2.94 -17.13
N GLY A 131 -21.41 3.11 -16.15
CA GLY A 131 -19.96 3.15 -16.34
C GLY A 131 -19.51 4.28 -17.26
N SER A 132 -20.33 5.32 -17.43
CA SER A 132 -19.96 6.47 -18.22
C SER A 132 -18.87 7.21 -17.46
N PRO A 133 -17.66 7.33 -18.03
CA PRO A 133 -16.62 8.13 -17.41
C PRO A 133 -17.16 9.54 -17.18
N LEU A 134 -16.86 10.13 -16.03
CA LEU A 134 -16.87 11.58 -15.92
C LEU A 134 -15.84 12.01 -16.94
N ALA A 135 -16.30 12.64 -18.02
CA ALA A 135 -15.43 12.93 -19.14
C ALA A 135 -14.23 13.72 -18.60
N ASN A 136 -13.05 13.12 -18.73
CA ASN A 136 -11.76 13.77 -18.52
C ASN A 136 -11.21 13.82 -17.08
N SER A 137 -11.55 12.90 -16.15
CA SER A 137 -10.82 12.81 -14.88
C SER A 137 -10.22 11.41 -14.63
N ALA A 138 -8.95 11.36 -14.24
CA ALA A 138 -8.21 10.14 -13.93
C ALA A 138 -7.60 10.20 -12.53
N ALA A 139 -7.72 9.11 -11.77
CA ALA A 139 -7.12 8.95 -10.46
C ALA A 139 -5.93 8.00 -10.51
N PHE A 140 -4.80 8.37 -9.89
CA PHE A 140 -3.60 7.54 -9.81
C PHE A 140 -2.76 7.83 -8.56
N THR A 141 -1.75 7.00 -8.29
CA THR A 141 -0.82 7.19 -7.17
C THR A 141 0.56 7.66 -7.63
N ALA A 142 1.19 8.52 -6.84
CA ALA A 142 2.56 8.98 -7.05
C ALA A 142 3.25 9.28 -5.71
N GLY A 143 4.24 8.46 -5.33
CA GLY A 143 4.89 8.56 -4.03
C GLY A 143 3.89 8.36 -2.88
N THR A 144 3.76 9.36 -2.02
CA THR A 144 2.78 9.41 -0.91
C THR A 144 1.44 10.02 -1.32
N TYR A 145 1.25 10.45 -2.57
CA TYR A 145 0.07 11.20 -2.99
C TYR A 145 -0.96 10.35 -3.72
N GLY A 146 -2.22 10.59 -3.42
CA GLY A 146 -3.35 10.28 -4.29
C GLY A 146 -3.60 11.46 -5.23
N VAL A 147 -3.56 11.23 -6.55
CA VAL A 147 -3.70 12.28 -7.57
C VAL A 147 -4.99 12.08 -8.33
N VAL A 148 -5.80 13.14 -8.45
CA VAL A 148 -6.92 13.22 -9.40
C VAL A 148 -6.61 14.29 -10.43
N HIS A 149 -6.40 13.87 -11.68
CA HIS A 149 -6.02 14.74 -12.78
C HIS A 149 -7.21 14.95 -13.71
N ASN A 150 -7.65 16.21 -13.85
CA ASN A 150 -8.58 16.63 -14.90
C ASN A 150 -7.82 16.81 -16.23
N LEU A 151 -7.96 15.84 -17.11
CA LEU A 151 -7.30 15.75 -18.41
C LEU A 151 -7.74 16.83 -19.42
N HIS A 152 -8.84 17.54 -19.16
CA HIS A 152 -9.32 18.61 -20.05
C HIS A 152 -8.64 19.94 -19.73
N HIS A 153 -8.58 20.27 -18.44
CA HIS A 153 -7.98 21.52 -17.95
C HIS A 153 -6.51 21.36 -17.52
N SER A 154 -5.99 20.12 -17.53
CA SER A 154 -4.64 19.77 -17.07
C SER A 154 -4.37 20.15 -15.60
N THR A 155 -5.42 20.17 -14.78
CA THR A 155 -5.34 20.52 -13.35
C THR A 155 -5.30 19.26 -12.50
N GLN A 156 -4.59 19.31 -11.37
CA GLN A 156 -4.50 18.20 -10.42
C GLN A 156 -5.13 18.58 -9.09
N THR A 157 -5.78 17.60 -8.47
CA THR A 157 -6.24 17.66 -7.09
C THR A 157 -5.50 16.58 -6.32
N LEU A 158 -4.77 16.99 -5.27
CA LEU A 158 -3.86 16.12 -4.54
C LEU A 158 -4.42 15.77 -3.15
N TYR A 159 -4.32 14.50 -2.80
CA TYR A 159 -4.52 14.00 -1.44
C TYR A 159 -3.15 13.70 -0.82
N SER A 160 -2.80 14.42 0.23
CA SER A 160 -1.45 14.48 0.82
C SER A 160 -1.37 14.07 2.29
N GLN A 161 -2.45 13.53 2.87
CA GLN A 161 -2.46 13.15 4.30
C GLN A 161 -1.71 11.87 4.61
N GLN A 162 -1.31 11.12 3.58
CA GLN A 162 -0.60 9.86 3.74
C GLN A 162 0.86 10.13 4.12
N GLN A 163 1.35 9.38 5.09
CA GLN A 163 2.70 9.56 5.65
C GLN A 163 3.74 8.72 4.93
N ARG A 164 3.31 7.69 4.20
CA ARG A 164 4.19 6.72 3.54
C ARG A 164 3.77 6.45 2.12
N GLU A 165 4.64 5.74 1.41
CA GLU A 165 4.44 5.46 -0.01
C GLU A 165 3.16 4.66 -0.25
N VAL A 166 2.38 5.05 -1.27
CA VAL A 166 1.13 4.38 -1.62
C VAL A 166 1.41 3.14 -2.46
N THR A 167 0.92 2.00 -1.99
CA THR A 167 1.12 0.69 -2.63
C THR A 167 -0.01 0.33 -3.58
N CYS A 168 -1.24 0.59 -3.18
CA CYS A 168 -2.43 0.27 -3.96
C CYS A 168 -3.54 1.31 -3.78
N MET A 169 -4.43 1.35 -4.78
CA MET A 169 -5.58 2.24 -4.83
C MET A 169 -6.79 1.45 -5.32
N CYS A 170 -7.99 1.80 -4.84
CA CYS A 170 -9.23 1.35 -5.47
C CYS A 170 -10.30 2.45 -5.39
N LEU A 171 -11.26 2.39 -6.32
CA LEU A 171 -12.40 3.29 -6.34
C LEU A 171 -13.59 2.67 -5.62
N HIS A 172 -14.29 3.47 -4.84
CA HIS A 172 -15.60 3.11 -4.31
C HIS A 172 -16.67 3.17 -5.43
N PRO A 173 -17.77 2.40 -5.34
CA PRO A 173 -18.85 2.47 -6.31
C PRO A 173 -19.49 3.86 -6.41
N ASP A 174 -19.63 4.57 -5.28
CA ASP A 174 -20.07 5.96 -5.30
C ASP A 174 -18.97 6.87 -5.86
N PRO A 175 -19.32 7.80 -6.76
CA PRO A 175 -18.35 8.63 -7.46
C PRO A 175 -17.58 9.53 -6.50
N GLY A 176 -16.27 9.67 -6.76
CA GLY A 176 -15.40 10.57 -6.02
C GLY A 176 -14.86 10.02 -4.70
N ILE A 177 -15.26 8.82 -4.26
CA ILE A 177 -14.65 8.16 -3.09
C ILE A 177 -13.55 7.19 -3.54
N ILE A 178 -12.39 7.32 -2.90
CA ILE A 178 -11.16 6.62 -3.25
C ILE A 178 -10.55 6.03 -1.97
N ALA A 179 -10.01 4.81 -2.06
CA ALA A 179 -9.20 4.23 -0.99
C ALA A 179 -7.76 4.02 -1.46
N THR A 180 -6.79 4.38 -0.63
CA THR A 180 -5.35 4.24 -0.87
C THR A 180 -4.69 3.59 0.33
N ALA A 181 -3.78 2.63 0.11
CA ALA A 181 -3.08 1.95 1.20
C ALA A 181 -1.59 2.30 1.22
N GLU A 182 -1.05 2.46 2.42
CA GLU A 182 0.35 2.75 2.65
C GLU A 182 1.24 1.49 2.66
N LEU A 183 2.54 1.71 2.47
CA LEU A 183 3.61 0.74 2.70
C LEU A 183 4.25 0.95 4.08
N GLY A 184 4.71 -0.13 4.70
CA GLY A 184 5.54 -0.15 5.90
C GLY A 184 4.85 -0.79 7.10
N VAL A 185 5.57 -0.83 8.22
CA VAL A 185 5.13 -1.44 9.50
C VAL A 185 3.83 -0.81 10.00
N ALA A 186 2.85 -1.63 10.34
CA ALA A 186 1.50 -1.18 10.69
C ALA A 186 0.87 -0.28 9.60
N PRO A 187 0.63 -0.84 8.40
CA PRO A 187 0.12 -0.07 7.27
C PRO A 187 -1.31 0.40 7.54
N VAL A 188 -1.63 1.59 7.04
CA VAL A 188 -2.97 2.17 7.11
C VAL A 188 -3.60 2.28 5.73
N ILE A 189 -4.93 2.17 5.69
CA ILE A 189 -5.73 2.47 4.50
C ILE A 189 -6.46 3.78 4.72
N HIS A 190 -6.24 4.74 3.84
CA HIS A 190 -6.97 6.00 3.81
C HIS A 190 -8.15 5.88 2.85
N VAL A 191 -9.35 6.22 3.32
CA VAL A 191 -10.52 6.43 2.47
C VAL A 191 -10.82 7.92 2.45
N TRP A 192 -10.93 8.49 1.26
CA TRP A 192 -11.09 9.93 1.06
C TRP A 192 -12.03 10.22 -0.10
N SER A 193 -12.64 11.41 -0.08
CA SER A 193 -13.47 11.90 -1.16
C SER A 193 -12.82 13.06 -1.89
N VAL A 194 -13.11 13.19 -3.18
CA VAL A 194 -12.82 14.36 -4.01
C VAL A 194 -14.13 15.00 -4.48
N ASP A 195 -14.23 16.32 -4.38
CA ASP A 195 -15.34 17.05 -4.98
C ASP A 195 -15.17 17.12 -6.51
N LEU A 196 -16.12 16.53 -7.23
CA LEU A 196 -16.16 16.45 -8.69
C LEU A 196 -17.09 17.50 -9.32
N SER A 197 -17.68 18.40 -8.52
CA SER A 197 -18.71 19.35 -8.93
C SER A 197 -18.30 20.30 -10.08
N GLN A 198 -17.02 20.61 -10.23
CA GLN A 198 -16.52 21.52 -11.27
C GLN A 198 -16.05 20.84 -12.57
N ASP A 199 -15.95 19.51 -12.58
CA ASP A 199 -15.52 18.75 -13.77
C ASP A 199 -16.72 18.40 -14.69
N GLY A 200 -17.95 18.63 -14.21
CA GLY A 200 -19.20 18.43 -14.95
C GLY A 200 -19.60 19.68 -15.73
N GLY A 201 -19.16 19.79 -16.98
CA GLY A 201 -19.66 20.80 -17.91
C GLY A 201 -21.15 20.63 -18.20
N THR A 202 -22.02 21.25 -17.38
CA THR A 202 -23.34 21.71 -17.79
C THR A 202 -23.35 23.22 -17.82
N SER A 203 -23.35 23.78 -19.02
CA SER A 203 -23.66 25.18 -19.30
C SER A 203 -25.09 25.49 -18.85
N GLY A 204 -25.28 25.85 -17.59
CA GLY A 204 -26.43 26.59 -17.08
C GLY A 204 -25.93 27.95 -16.59
N PRO A 205 -26.72 29.03 -16.72
CA PRO A 205 -26.27 30.37 -16.34
C PRO A 205 -25.88 30.40 -14.86
N ILE A 206 -24.68 30.91 -14.62
CA ILE A 206 -24.12 31.18 -13.30
C ILE A 206 -25.04 32.17 -12.60
N GLN A 207 -25.90 31.68 -11.70
CA GLN A 207 -26.34 32.49 -10.57
C GLN A 207 -25.24 32.40 -9.52
N SER A 208 -24.38 33.41 -9.52
CA SER A 208 -23.55 33.77 -8.39
C SER A 208 -24.47 34.03 -7.19
N SER A 209 -24.61 33.05 -6.32
CA SER A 209 -25.15 33.25 -4.97
C SER A 209 -23.95 33.46 -4.03
N PRO A 210 -23.71 34.68 -3.52
CA PRO A 210 -22.63 34.95 -2.60
C PRO A 210 -23.15 34.69 -1.17
N SER A 211 -23.20 33.43 -0.73
CA SER A 211 -23.38 33.10 0.70
C SER A 211 -23.18 31.61 0.96
N ALA A 212 -21.92 31.21 1.09
CA ALA A 212 -21.51 30.10 1.94
C ALA A 212 -20.04 30.30 2.35
N THR A 213 -19.70 31.50 2.83
CA THR A 213 -18.45 31.70 3.56
C THR A 213 -18.65 31.11 4.95
N PHE A 214 -18.28 29.85 5.12
CA PHE A 214 -18.02 29.32 6.47
C PHE A 214 -16.81 30.09 7.04
N PRO A 215 -16.82 30.45 8.33
CA PRO A 215 -15.75 31.24 8.92
C PRO A 215 -14.47 30.37 9.02
N GLY A 216 -13.46 30.75 8.24
CA GLY A 216 -12.18 30.03 8.11
C GLY A 216 -11.87 29.76 6.64
N GLY A 217 -11.14 30.68 6.00
CA GLY A 217 -10.77 30.58 4.58
C GLY A 217 -10.11 29.23 4.25
N ILE A 218 -10.58 28.59 3.19
CA ILE A 218 -10.07 27.28 2.75
C ILE A 218 -9.02 27.51 1.64
N PRO A 219 -7.78 27.02 1.76
CA PRO A 219 -6.78 27.06 0.70
C PRO A 219 -7.16 26.15 -0.48
N ALA A 220 -6.43 26.24 -1.60
CA ALA A 220 -6.69 25.51 -2.86
C ALA A 220 -6.83 23.97 -2.73
N ASN A 221 -6.46 23.41 -1.57
CA ASN A 221 -6.52 22.00 -1.17
C ASN A 221 -7.89 21.53 -0.65
N GLY A 222 -8.88 22.42 -0.58
CA GLY A 222 -10.24 22.14 -0.05
C GLY A 222 -11.11 21.18 -0.85
N ARG A 223 -10.60 20.61 -1.96
CA ARG A 223 -11.34 19.67 -2.82
C ARG A 223 -11.26 18.22 -2.35
N THR A 224 -10.28 17.86 -1.51
CA THR A 224 -10.20 16.51 -0.94
C THR A 224 -10.58 16.51 0.53
N LYS A 225 -11.20 15.42 0.98
CA LYS A 225 -11.58 15.23 2.38
C LYS A 225 -11.29 13.79 2.80
N SER A 226 -10.57 13.65 3.91
CA SER A 226 -10.38 12.35 4.56
C SER A 226 -11.69 11.88 5.19
N LEU A 227 -12.13 10.68 4.86
CA LEU A 227 -13.35 10.07 5.37
C LEU A 227 -13.06 9.08 6.49
N SER A 228 -12.06 8.23 6.31
CA SER A 228 -11.60 7.29 7.33
C SER A 228 -10.15 6.89 7.15
N VAL A 229 -9.51 6.52 8.25
CA VAL A 229 -8.17 5.92 8.30
C VAL A 229 -8.32 4.57 9.01
N LEU A 230 -8.05 3.49 8.29
CA LEU A 230 -8.26 2.13 8.75
C LEU A 230 -6.91 1.52 9.10
N ALA A 231 -6.71 1.23 10.38
CA ALA A 231 -5.52 0.53 10.85
C ALA A 231 -5.60 -0.96 10.51
N LEU A 232 -4.52 -1.50 9.94
CA LEU A 232 -4.33 -2.93 9.78
C LEU A 232 -3.41 -3.48 10.89
N PRO A 233 -3.36 -4.80 11.09
CA PRO A 233 -2.45 -5.42 12.04
C PRO A 233 -0.99 -4.97 11.87
N GLU A 234 -0.29 -4.79 12.99
CA GLU A 234 1.07 -4.23 13.02
C GLU A 234 2.12 -5.11 12.34
N ASN A 235 1.87 -6.41 12.26
CA ASN A 235 2.76 -7.40 11.65
C ASN A 235 2.71 -7.44 10.11
N LEU A 236 2.01 -6.49 9.48
CA LEU A 236 1.98 -6.34 8.04
C LEU A 236 3.00 -5.30 7.56
N ASP A 237 3.47 -5.49 6.33
CA ASP A 237 4.32 -4.54 5.62
C ASP A 237 3.54 -3.71 4.60
N GLY A 238 2.33 -4.12 4.23
CA GLY A 238 1.52 -3.37 3.28
C GLY A 238 0.32 -4.14 2.75
N VAL A 239 -0.30 -3.57 1.71
CA VAL A 239 -1.47 -4.12 1.02
C VAL A 239 -1.16 -4.30 -0.46
N SER A 240 -1.34 -5.51 -0.99
CA SER A 240 -1.03 -5.83 -2.39
C SER A 240 -2.18 -5.47 -3.32
N SER A 241 -3.43 -5.59 -2.86
CA SER A 241 -4.62 -5.31 -3.66
C SER A 241 -5.83 -5.02 -2.78
N MET A 242 -6.68 -4.09 -3.22
CA MET A 242 -7.93 -3.74 -2.56
C MET A 242 -9.08 -3.64 -3.54
N ALA A 243 -10.30 -3.92 -3.06
CA ALA A 243 -11.52 -3.65 -3.80
C ALA A 243 -12.71 -3.42 -2.86
N PHE A 244 -13.58 -2.46 -3.21
CA PHE A 244 -14.87 -2.30 -2.55
C PHE A 244 -15.88 -3.32 -3.07
N THR A 245 -16.76 -3.78 -2.18
CA THR A 245 -17.94 -4.55 -2.58
C THR A 245 -18.82 -3.72 -3.52
N ARG A 246 -19.68 -4.40 -4.29
CA ARG A 246 -20.56 -3.74 -5.28
C ARG A 246 -21.37 -2.57 -4.71
N ASP A 247 -21.82 -2.72 -3.46
CA ASP A 247 -22.59 -1.70 -2.75
C ASP A 247 -21.73 -0.73 -1.94
N GLY A 248 -20.41 -0.90 -1.96
CA GLY A 248 -19.48 -0.08 -1.21
C GLY A 248 -19.61 -0.24 0.29
N ALA A 249 -20.33 -1.25 0.77
CA ALA A 249 -20.51 -1.50 2.19
C ALA A 249 -19.17 -1.88 2.85
N TRP A 250 -18.41 -2.77 2.21
CA TRP A 250 -17.18 -3.31 2.73
C TRP A 250 -16.01 -3.04 1.81
N LEU A 251 -14.83 -2.86 2.42
CA LEU A 251 -13.56 -2.85 1.73
C LEU A 251 -12.85 -4.19 1.97
N VAL A 252 -12.42 -4.85 0.90
CA VAL A 252 -11.61 -6.07 0.97
C VAL A 252 -10.17 -5.71 0.64
N ALA A 253 -9.22 -6.11 1.49
CA ALA A 253 -7.79 -5.86 1.33
C ALA A 253 -6.98 -7.15 1.45
N ALA A 254 -6.02 -7.36 0.55
CA ALA A 254 -5.02 -8.42 0.67
C ALA A 254 -3.74 -7.84 1.27
N GLY A 255 -3.44 -8.22 2.51
CA GLY A 255 -2.21 -7.80 3.18
C GLY A 255 -1.01 -8.62 2.74
N PHE A 256 0.19 -8.12 2.95
CA PHE A 256 1.40 -8.92 2.85
C PHE A 256 2.39 -8.52 3.94
N SER A 257 3.27 -9.45 4.28
CA SER A 257 4.40 -9.27 5.16
C SER A 257 5.49 -10.23 4.70
N VAL A 258 6.76 -9.86 4.89
CA VAL A 258 7.89 -10.75 4.63
C VAL A 258 7.92 -11.90 5.64
N ASP A 259 7.41 -11.70 6.85
CA ASP A 259 7.46 -12.65 7.96
C ASP A 259 6.25 -13.59 8.04
N LEU A 260 5.28 -13.45 7.13
CA LEU A 260 4.06 -14.27 7.13
C LEU A 260 4.13 -15.42 6.12
N ASP A 261 3.84 -16.63 6.61
CA ASP A 261 3.75 -17.85 5.79
C ASP A 261 2.56 -17.85 4.81
N ALA A 262 1.56 -17.00 5.05
CA ALA A 262 0.35 -16.91 4.24
C ALA A 262 -0.05 -15.44 4.03
N THR A 263 -0.62 -15.15 2.87
CA THR A 263 -1.23 -13.85 2.57
C THR A 263 -2.60 -13.74 3.26
N PRO A 264 -2.77 -12.85 4.25
CA PRO A 264 -4.05 -12.62 4.89
C PRO A 264 -4.96 -11.75 4.02
N LEU A 265 -6.26 -11.95 4.17
CA LEU A 265 -7.31 -11.07 3.66
C LEU A 265 -7.99 -10.37 4.83
N PHE A 266 -8.35 -9.12 4.63
CA PHE A 266 -9.07 -8.30 5.58
C PHE A 266 -10.37 -7.82 4.97
N LEU A 267 -11.45 -7.94 5.73
CA LEU A 267 -12.73 -7.33 5.42
C LEU A 267 -12.97 -6.19 6.43
N LEU A 268 -13.05 -4.96 5.91
CA LEU A 268 -13.12 -3.73 6.71
C LEU A 268 -14.44 -2.99 6.51
N ASP A 269 -15.09 -2.62 7.61
CA ASP A 269 -16.18 -1.65 7.60
C ASP A 269 -15.56 -0.24 7.62
N TRP A 270 -15.34 0.32 6.43
CA TRP A 270 -14.61 1.58 6.31
C TRP A 270 -15.33 2.78 6.93
N ARG A 271 -16.63 2.66 7.21
CA ARG A 271 -17.44 3.71 7.86
C ARG A 271 -17.33 3.67 9.37
N ARG A 272 -16.83 2.56 9.93
CA ARG A 272 -16.63 2.32 11.36
C ARG A 272 -15.16 1.97 11.61
N PRO A 273 -14.24 2.94 11.49
CA PRO A 273 -12.80 2.71 11.62
C PRO A 273 -12.38 2.21 13.02
N ASP A 274 -13.24 2.40 14.03
CA ASP A 274 -13.11 1.87 15.38
C ASP A 274 -13.28 0.35 15.46
N ARG A 275 -13.93 -0.27 14.47
CA ARG A 275 -14.13 -1.72 14.44
C ARG A 275 -12.90 -2.43 13.90
N PRO A 276 -12.44 -3.50 14.57
CA PRO A 276 -11.32 -4.28 14.08
C PRO A 276 -11.67 -4.96 12.75
N PRO A 277 -10.70 -5.09 11.84
CA PRO A 277 -10.91 -5.79 10.57
C PRO A 277 -11.18 -7.27 10.82
N VAL A 278 -12.05 -7.87 9.99
CA VAL A 278 -12.21 -9.33 9.99
C VAL A 278 -11.05 -9.94 9.23
N SER A 279 -10.14 -10.58 9.96
CA SER A 279 -8.99 -11.30 9.40
C SER A 279 -9.39 -12.68 8.89
N ILE A 280 -8.95 -13.01 7.68
CA ILE A 280 -9.26 -14.24 6.96
C ILE A 280 -7.95 -14.78 6.40
N GLN A 281 -7.71 -16.10 6.54
CA GLN A 281 -6.57 -16.73 5.88
C GLN A 281 -6.84 -16.78 4.37
N GLY A 282 -6.10 -15.98 3.59
CA GLY A 282 -6.32 -15.85 2.15
C GLY A 282 -5.74 -17.01 1.34
N HIS A 283 -4.42 -17.11 1.31
CA HIS A 283 -3.69 -18.16 0.58
C HIS A 283 -2.28 -18.34 1.18
N SER A 284 -1.66 -19.51 1.01
CA SER A 284 -0.30 -19.82 1.48
C SER A 284 0.84 -19.19 0.64
N ASP A 285 0.51 -18.32 -0.31
CA ASP A 285 1.42 -17.69 -1.26
C ASP A 285 0.76 -16.40 -1.75
N ARG A 286 1.49 -15.58 -2.50
CA ARG A 286 1.11 -14.21 -2.86
C ARG A 286 -0.21 -14.13 -3.61
N ILE A 287 -1.13 -13.34 -3.07
CA ILE A 287 -2.32 -12.85 -3.76
C ILE A 287 -1.96 -11.56 -4.50
N PHE A 288 -2.19 -11.57 -5.83
CA PHE A 288 -1.90 -10.43 -6.70
C PHE A 288 -3.09 -9.51 -6.91
N SER A 289 -4.31 -10.03 -6.87
CA SER A 289 -5.50 -9.20 -7.11
C SER A 289 -6.72 -9.71 -6.34
N VAL A 290 -7.42 -8.76 -5.72
CA VAL A 290 -8.76 -8.91 -5.13
C VAL A 290 -9.76 -8.26 -6.07
N ILE A 291 -10.78 -9.00 -6.49
CA ILE A 291 -11.73 -8.55 -7.52
C ILE A 291 -13.15 -8.82 -7.06
N CYS A 292 -13.88 -7.76 -6.68
CA CYS A 292 -15.27 -7.86 -6.29
C CYS A 292 -16.18 -8.13 -7.50
N ASN A 293 -17.23 -8.93 -7.27
CA ASN A 293 -18.21 -9.25 -8.30
C ASN A 293 -19.15 -8.06 -8.54
N PRO A 294 -19.19 -7.45 -9.72
CA PRO A 294 -20.06 -6.31 -10.00
C PRO A 294 -21.55 -6.69 -10.02
N PHE A 295 -21.89 -7.99 -9.98
CA PHE A 295 -23.26 -8.49 -9.97
C PHE A 295 -23.72 -8.95 -8.59
N SER A 296 -22.82 -9.09 -7.62
CA SER A 296 -23.13 -9.58 -6.28
C SER A 296 -22.52 -8.67 -5.22
N ARG A 297 -23.29 -8.37 -4.17
CA ARG A 297 -22.79 -7.55 -3.04
C ARG A 297 -21.87 -8.33 -2.11
N ARG A 298 -21.86 -9.66 -2.22
CA ARG A 298 -21.22 -10.58 -1.27
C ARG A 298 -20.07 -11.36 -1.87
N ASP A 299 -20.02 -11.48 -3.19
CA ASP A 299 -19.04 -12.36 -3.83
C ASP A 299 -17.83 -11.57 -4.33
N PHE A 300 -16.65 -12.13 -4.13
CA PHE A 300 -15.41 -11.61 -4.69
C PHE A 300 -14.46 -12.77 -5.02
N VAL A 301 -13.43 -12.50 -5.81
CA VAL A 301 -12.45 -13.50 -6.22
C VAL A 301 -11.06 -12.99 -5.91
N THR A 302 -10.21 -13.86 -5.41
CA THR A 302 -8.77 -13.56 -5.29
C THR A 302 -7.98 -14.42 -6.24
N VAL A 303 -6.95 -13.84 -6.86
CA VAL A 303 -6.05 -14.50 -7.81
C VAL A 303 -4.60 -14.23 -7.46
N GLY A 304 -3.72 -15.20 -7.68
CA GLY A 304 -2.33 -15.11 -7.26
C GLY A 304 -1.44 -16.25 -7.78
N VAL A 305 -0.36 -16.53 -7.05
CA VAL A 305 0.59 -17.62 -7.36
C VAL A 305 -0.09 -18.96 -7.18
N ARG A 306 -0.31 -19.69 -8.29
CA ARG A 306 -1.08 -20.95 -8.32
C ARG A 306 -2.41 -20.88 -7.56
N HIS A 307 -3.02 -19.69 -7.55
CA HIS A 307 -4.14 -19.36 -6.68
C HIS A 307 -5.28 -18.74 -7.46
N ILE A 308 -6.47 -19.31 -7.24
CA ILE A 308 -7.74 -18.67 -7.50
C ILE A 308 -8.78 -19.24 -6.53
N LYS A 309 -9.44 -18.36 -5.80
CA LYS A 309 -10.47 -18.75 -4.84
C LYS A 309 -11.65 -17.79 -4.91
N PHE A 310 -12.85 -18.37 -4.90
CA PHE A 310 -14.12 -17.68 -4.99
C PHE A 310 -14.66 -17.53 -3.57
N TRP A 311 -14.87 -16.30 -3.15
CA TRP A 311 -15.26 -15.97 -1.79
C TRP A 311 -16.67 -15.44 -1.74
N ARG A 312 -17.34 -15.73 -0.62
CA ARG A 312 -18.66 -15.23 -0.29
C ARG A 312 -18.64 -14.63 1.11
N ILE A 313 -19.05 -13.38 1.20
CA ILE A 313 -19.23 -12.69 2.47
C ILE A 313 -20.62 -13.05 2.99
N GLU A 314 -20.65 -13.64 4.18
CA GLU A 314 -21.85 -13.99 4.92
C GLU A 314 -22.05 -12.99 6.05
N MET A 315 -23.28 -12.49 6.19
CA MET A 315 -23.66 -11.60 7.27
C MET A 315 -24.42 -12.43 8.30
N GLY A 316 -23.99 -12.37 9.57
CA GLY A 316 -24.75 -12.95 10.66
C GLY A 316 -26.18 -12.40 10.66
N LEU A 317 -27.18 -13.28 10.77
CA LEU A 317 -28.59 -12.87 10.89
C LEU A 317 -28.88 -12.23 12.27
N ILE A 318 -28.07 -12.57 13.27
CA ILE A 318 -28.24 -12.20 14.69
C ILE A 318 -27.01 -11.45 15.22
N SER A 319 -25.82 -11.72 14.68
CA SER A 319 -24.59 -11.00 15.02
C SER A 319 -24.25 -9.97 13.94
N ASP A 320 -23.80 -8.78 14.35
CA ASP A 320 -23.25 -7.75 13.46
C ASP A 320 -21.82 -8.13 12.96
N LYS A 321 -21.52 -9.43 12.93
CA LYS A 321 -20.23 -9.99 12.55
C LYS A 321 -20.32 -10.56 11.15
N ALA A 322 -19.51 -10.02 10.25
CA ALA A 322 -19.28 -10.57 8.94
C ALA A 322 -18.38 -11.80 9.03
N THR A 323 -18.72 -12.85 8.28
CA THR A 323 -17.87 -14.02 8.03
C THR A 323 -17.61 -14.15 6.54
N VAL A 324 -16.57 -14.89 6.17
CA VAL A 324 -16.23 -15.10 4.76
C VAL A 324 -15.97 -16.58 4.54
N THR A 325 -16.67 -17.17 3.59
CA THR A 325 -16.49 -18.54 3.11
C THR A 325 -15.80 -18.52 1.76
N GLY A 326 -14.97 -19.53 1.47
CA GLY A 326 -14.13 -19.56 0.27
C GLY A 326 -14.06 -20.94 -0.36
N GLU A 327 -14.26 -21.00 -1.67
CA GLU A 327 -14.18 -22.20 -2.49
C GLU A 327 -13.04 -22.09 -3.50
N ASP A 328 -12.17 -23.10 -3.56
CA ASP A 328 -11.05 -23.11 -4.50
C ASP A 328 -11.53 -23.31 -5.93
N GLY A 329 -10.89 -22.59 -6.86
CA GLY A 329 -11.20 -22.75 -8.28
C GLY A 329 -10.71 -24.10 -8.80
N VAL A 330 -11.60 -24.82 -9.49
CA VAL A 330 -11.32 -26.17 -9.98
C VAL A 330 -10.84 -26.13 -11.44
N ILE A 331 -9.57 -26.49 -11.65
CA ILE A 331 -8.97 -26.74 -12.98
C ILE A 331 -8.60 -28.22 -13.10
N GLY A 332 -9.57 -29.06 -13.46
CA GLY A 332 -9.39 -30.45 -13.91
C GLY A 332 -8.13 -31.17 -13.40
N ARG A 333 -7.35 -31.76 -14.31
CA ARG A 333 -6.10 -32.48 -13.98
C ARG A 333 -4.82 -31.65 -14.09
N SER A 334 -4.90 -30.44 -14.64
CA SER A 334 -3.72 -29.64 -15.02
C SER A 334 -3.15 -28.78 -13.90
N GLY A 335 -3.76 -28.81 -12.71
CA GLY A 335 -3.36 -27.97 -11.58
C GLY A 335 -3.63 -26.49 -11.82
N LEU A 336 -3.55 -25.71 -10.74
CA LEU A 336 -3.72 -24.25 -10.80
C LEU A 336 -2.47 -23.58 -11.35
N GLN A 337 -2.67 -22.68 -12.32
CA GLN A 337 -1.64 -21.78 -12.82
C GLN A 337 -1.61 -20.48 -12.02
N THR A 338 -0.55 -19.71 -12.18
CA THR A 338 -0.47 -18.34 -11.64
C THR A 338 -1.33 -17.38 -12.47
N PHE A 339 -2.17 -16.60 -11.79
CA PHE A 339 -3.08 -15.63 -12.39
C PHE A 339 -2.79 -14.23 -11.86
N PHE A 340 -2.62 -13.25 -12.76
CA PHE A 340 -2.24 -11.88 -12.38
C PHE A 340 -3.41 -10.90 -12.33
N SER A 341 -4.43 -11.14 -13.14
CA SER A 341 -5.56 -10.22 -13.31
C SER A 341 -6.84 -11.01 -13.55
N GLY A 342 -7.99 -10.39 -13.26
CA GLY A 342 -9.31 -10.96 -13.41
C GLY A 342 -10.34 -9.89 -13.74
N CYS A 343 -11.42 -10.26 -14.43
CA CYS A 343 -12.56 -9.37 -14.64
C CYS A 343 -13.84 -10.18 -14.84
N PHE A 344 -14.97 -9.57 -14.53
CA PHE A 344 -16.29 -10.14 -14.78
C PHE A 344 -16.83 -9.66 -16.13
N THR A 345 -17.45 -10.59 -16.86
CA THR A 345 -18.14 -10.31 -18.13
C THR A 345 -19.61 -9.99 -17.88
N LYS A 346 -20.28 -9.37 -18.86
CA LYS A 346 -21.74 -9.14 -18.79
C LYS A 346 -22.55 -10.44 -18.65
N GLN A 347 -22.03 -11.58 -19.13
CA GLN A 347 -22.64 -12.89 -18.95
C GLN A 347 -22.40 -13.50 -17.55
N LYS A 348 -21.94 -12.72 -16.57
CA LYS A 348 -21.64 -13.17 -15.20
C LYS A 348 -20.57 -14.27 -15.12
N MET A 349 -19.74 -14.37 -16.17
CA MET A 349 -18.56 -15.25 -16.18
C MET A 349 -17.38 -14.48 -15.63
N PHE A 350 -16.56 -15.13 -14.81
CA PHE A 350 -15.28 -14.58 -14.41
C PHE A 350 -14.20 -15.03 -15.39
N VAL A 351 -13.27 -14.14 -15.73
CA VAL A 351 -12.20 -14.43 -16.67
C VAL A 351 -10.88 -14.05 -16.02
N THR A 352 -9.89 -14.94 -16.01
CA THR A 352 -8.53 -14.72 -15.48
C THR A 352 -7.48 -14.74 -16.60
N GLY A 353 -6.35 -14.07 -16.36
CA GLY A 353 -5.21 -14.01 -17.28
C GLY A 353 -4.05 -14.70 -16.61
N SER A 354 -3.51 -15.74 -17.27
CA SER A 354 -2.44 -16.55 -16.69
C SER A 354 -1.06 -15.96 -16.94
N ALA A 355 -0.06 -16.51 -16.25
CA ALA A 355 1.33 -16.19 -16.49
C ALA A 355 1.82 -16.63 -17.89
N ILE A 356 1.23 -17.64 -18.51
CA ILE A 356 1.68 -18.08 -19.84
C ILE A 356 0.99 -17.36 -20.99
N GLY A 357 0.15 -16.37 -20.70
CA GLY A 357 -0.56 -15.60 -21.72
C GLY A 357 -1.91 -16.20 -22.13
N ASP A 358 -2.44 -17.14 -21.33
CA ASP A 358 -3.76 -17.74 -21.56
C ASP A 358 -4.85 -16.92 -20.88
N ILE A 359 -6.04 -16.93 -21.49
CA ILE A 359 -7.26 -16.38 -20.91
C ILE A 359 -8.13 -17.54 -20.48
N VAL A 360 -8.37 -17.69 -19.17
CA VAL A 360 -9.18 -18.77 -18.59
C VAL A 360 -10.54 -18.23 -18.17
N MET A 361 -11.61 -18.93 -18.53
CA MET A 361 -12.99 -18.58 -18.23
C MET A 361 -13.55 -19.50 -17.15
N TRP A 362 -14.28 -18.90 -16.20
CA TRP A 362 -14.76 -19.53 -14.99
C TRP A 362 -16.26 -19.30 -14.81
N LYS A 363 -16.95 -20.35 -14.39
CA LYS A 363 -18.37 -20.32 -14.00
C LYS A 363 -18.57 -21.21 -12.78
N ASN A 364 -19.21 -20.66 -11.75
CA ASN A 364 -19.53 -21.41 -10.52
C ASN A 364 -18.30 -22.14 -9.95
N GLY A 365 -17.17 -21.44 -9.81
CA GLY A 365 -15.93 -22.02 -9.27
C GLY A 365 -15.15 -22.93 -10.24
N SER A 366 -15.72 -23.33 -11.36
CA SER A 366 -15.11 -24.29 -12.29
C SER A 366 -14.62 -23.64 -13.58
N LYS A 367 -13.49 -24.10 -14.10
CA LYS A 367 -13.03 -23.74 -15.46
C LYS A 367 -14.03 -24.28 -16.50
N VAL A 368 -14.55 -23.38 -17.34
CA VAL A 368 -15.45 -23.75 -18.45
C VAL A 368 -14.78 -23.74 -19.81
N GLY A 369 -13.61 -23.12 -19.93
CA GLY A 369 -12.88 -23.00 -21.17
C GLY A 369 -11.70 -22.04 -21.04
N ASP A 370 -10.89 -22.01 -22.08
CA ASP A 370 -9.69 -21.20 -22.15
C ASP A 370 -9.34 -20.84 -23.60
N VAL A 371 -8.69 -19.70 -23.74
CA VAL A 371 -8.05 -19.27 -24.98
C VAL A 371 -6.55 -19.32 -24.72
N THR A 372 -5.88 -20.29 -25.34
CA THR A 372 -4.44 -20.48 -25.20
C THR A 372 -3.67 -19.51 -26.08
N ASN A 373 -2.50 -19.07 -25.61
CA ASN A 373 -1.60 -18.16 -26.34
C ASN A 373 -2.31 -16.89 -26.83
N ALA A 374 -3.23 -16.35 -26.02
CA ALA A 374 -3.90 -15.08 -26.32
C ALA A 374 -2.88 -13.93 -26.34
N HIS A 375 -1.85 -14.04 -25.50
CA HIS A 375 -0.67 -13.19 -25.52
C HIS A 375 0.61 -14.05 -25.53
N ARG A 376 1.69 -13.50 -26.08
CA ARG A 376 3.02 -14.15 -26.08
C ARG A 376 3.63 -14.27 -24.67
N SER A 377 3.05 -13.64 -23.66
CA SER A 377 3.54 -13.55 -22.29
C SER A 377 2.42 -13.13 -21.32
N HIS A 378 2.77 -12.85 -20.06
CA HIS A 378 1.88 -12.55 -18.93
C HIS A 378 0.80 -11.50 -19.23
N ILE A 379 -0.43 -11.74 -18.75
CA ILE A 379 -1.54 -10.78 -18.87
C ILE A 379 -1.69 -9.96 -17.58
N LEU A 380 -1.18 -8.74 -17.59
CA LEU A 380 -1.08 -7.89 -16.38
C LEU A 380 -2.32 -7.02 -16.10
N HIS A 381 -3.13 -6.70 -17.10
CA HIS A 381 -4.32 -5.85 -16.94
C HIS A 381 -5.43 -6.26 -17.91
N ARG A 382 -6.70 -6.17 -17.47
CA ARG A 382 -7.88 -6.40 -18.31
C ARG A 382 -9.06 -5.52 -17.89
N SER A 383 -9.75 -5.02 -18.91
CA SER A 383 -10.96 -4.20 -18.80
C SER A 383 -12.01 -4.71 -19.82
N THR A 384 -13.26 -4.86 -19.39
CA THR A 384 -14.36 -5.27 -20.27
C THR A 384 -15.12 -4.04 -20.76
N ARG A 385 -14.69 -3.44 -21.88
CA ARG A 385 -15.46 -2.42 -22.61
C ARG A 385 -16.06 -2.99 -23.89
N GLU A 386 -17.27 -2.56 -24.24
CA GLU A 386 -17.81 -2.83 -25.58
C GLU A 386 -16.90 -2.21 -26.63
N PRO A 387 -16.71 -2.86 -27.79
CA PRO A 387 -16.06 -2.21 -28.92
C PRO A 387 -16.97 -1.07 -29.40
N LYS A 388 -16.71 0.16 -28.91
CA LYS A 388 -17.21 1.35 -29.60
C LYS A 388 -16.66 1.25 -31.01
N ARG A 389 -17.56 1.23 -31.99
CA ARG A 389 -17.24 1.09 -33.42
C ARG A 389 -16.39 2.30 -33.82
N ILE A 390 -15.07 2.18 -33.73
CA ILE A 390 -14.13 3.19 -34.18
C ILE A 390 -14.36 3.34 -35.69
N ARG A 391 -15.01 4.42 -36.11
CA ARG A 391 -15.00 4.84 -37.51
C ARG A 391 -13.57 5.21 -37.82
N HIS A 392 -12.83 4.29 -38.44
CA HIS A 392 -11.54 4.61 -39.04
C HIS A 392 -11.76 5.73 -40.06
N ARG A 393 -11.38 6.97 -39.72
CA ARG A 393 -11.02 7.95 -40.75
C ARG A 393 -9.76 7.40 -41.43
N ARG A 394 -9.96 6.75 -42.57
CA ARG A 394 -8.85 6.37 -43.47
C ARG A 394 -8.22 7.66 -44.00
N THR A 395 -7.07 8.05 -43.45
CA THR A 395 -6.11 8.84 -44.20
C THR A 395 -5.53 7.93 -45.28
N ARG A 396 -5.81 8.25 -46.55
CA ARG A 396 -5.22 7.58 -47.71
C ARG A 396 -3.75 7.93 -47.77
N TRP A 397 -2.89 6.93 -47.70
CA TRP A 397 -1.59 6.97 -48.37
C TRP A 397 -1.61 5.91 -49.48
N ALA A 398 -1.29 6.36 -50.69
CA ALA A 398 -1.22 5.57 -51.89
C ALA A 398 0.11 4.77 -51.91
N HIS A 399 0.06 3.45 -52.11
CA HIS A 399 0.60 2.81 -53.31
C HIS A 399 0.45 1.27 -53.28
N SER A 400 -0.09 0.79 -54.39
CA SER A 400 0.01 -0.49 -55.10
C SER A 400 0.22 -1.85 -54.37
N SER A 401 -0.79 -2.68 -54.61
CA SER A 401 -0.78 -4.08 -55.09
C SER A 401 -0.50 -5.27 -54.14
N LEU A 402 -1.58 -6.09 -54.01
CA LEU A 402 -1.64 -7.57 -53.94
C LEU A 402 -1.06 -8.21 -52.66
N VAL A 403 -1.80 -8.83 -51.75
CA VAL A 403 -2.81 -9.90 -51.88
C VAL A 403 -3.75 -9.91 -50.65
N ARG A 404 -5.03 -10.20 -50.86
CA ARG A 404 -6.04 -10.68 -49.87
C ARG A 404 -6.74 -11.89 -50.51
N PRO A 405 -7.53 -12.74 -49.80
CA PRO A 405 -8.08 -12.67 -48.43
C PRO A 405 -7.79 -13.96 -47.61
N TYR A 406 -8.03 -14.06 -46.29
CA TYR A 406 -9.30 -14.53 -45.70
C TYR A 406 -9.39 -14.25 -44.18
N TRP A 407 -10.47 -13.56 -43.81
CA TRP A 407 -11.29 -13.64 -42.60
C TRP A 407 -10.78 -14.40 -41.36
N PHE A 408 -10.40 -13.67 -40.31
CA PHE A 408 -11.00 -13.71 -38.96
C PHE A 408 -10.29 -12.65 -38.11
N LYS A 409 -10.90 -11.47 -37.95
CA LYS A 409 -10.46 -10.45 -36.99
C LYS A 409 -11.61 -10.19 -36.02
N ARG A 410 -11.47 -10.68 -34.80
CA ARG A 410 -12.05 -10.09 -33.59
C ARG A 410 -11.43 -10.77 -32.38
N THR A 411 -10.24 -10.31 -32.01
CA THR A 411 -9.67 -10.58 -30.70
C THR A 411 -9.60 -9.24 -29.98
N PHE A 412 -10.27 -9.19 -28.84
CA PHE A 412 -10.32 -8.04 -27.95
C PHE A 412 -8.90 -7.70 -27.49
N SER A 413 -8.43 -6.55 -27.90
CA SER A 413 -7.38 -5.80 -27.24
C SER A 413 -7.78 -4.34 -27.32
N TYR A 414 -7.32 -3.59 -26.31
CA TYR A 414 -7.18 -2.14 -26.25
C TYR A 414 -8.02 -1.40 -25.21
N ILE A 415 -7.23 -0.93 -24.22
CA ILE A 415 -7.34 0.24 -23.32
C ILE A 415 -8.31 0.09 -22.15
#